data_AF-A0A840RU13-F1
#
_entry.id   AF-A0A840RU13-F1
#
_cell.length_a   1.000
_cell.length_b   1.000
_cell.length_c   1.000
_cell.angle_alpha   90.00
_cell.angle_beta   90.00
_cell.angle_gamma   90.00
#
_symmetry.space_group_name_H-M   'P 1'
#
loop_
_entity.id
_entity.type
_entity.pdbx_description
1 polymer ?
#
loop_
_entity_poly.entity_id
_entity_poly.type
_entity_poly.pdbx_seq_one_letter_code
_entity_poly.pdbx_strand_id
1 'polypeptide(L)'
;MSTYTDQVRDYVHRYEQETGEVGLIDPHEVAAWAYRHGLIKPNTKTIIDAIASDISQVFREEHRTDSRGRRYRAKHAIKITKGNKQGSLWADIDDKNAPRSHFVRSFAERRRQVVGECVQLKTDVDVYNEKNLTSEPIQIVLDFTEDVDELLQKYEDTAEEI
;
A
#
# COMPACT_ATOMS: atom_id res chain seq x y z
N MET A 1 21.45 -8.92 26.62
CA MET A 1 20.90 -8.60 25.29
C MET A 1 19.54 -7.94 25.47
N SER A 2 19.50 -6.61 25.54
CA SER A 2 18.25 -5.86 25.53
C SER A 2 18.47 -4.47 24.93
N THR A 3 18.88 -4.43 23.66
CA THR A 3 19.58 -3.25 23.16
C THR A 3 18.69 -2.23 22.48
N TYR A 4 17.61 -2.64 21.81
CA TYR A 4 16.72 -1.71 21.10
C TYR A 4 15.35 -1.56 21.77
N THR A 5 14.70 -2.67 22.10
CA THR A 5 13.37 -2.64 22.74
C THR A 5 13.37 -1.89 24.06
N ASP A 6 14.43 -2.03 24.87
CA ASP A 6 14.53 -1.30 26.14
C ASP A 6 14.79 0.20 25.88
N GLN A 7 15.63 0.54 24.90
CA GLN A 7 15.84 1.93 24.48
C GLN A 7 14.53 2.58 24.01
N VAL A 8 13.69 1.82 23.29
CA VAL A 8 12.35 2.26 22.88
C VAL A 8 11.46 2.57 24.07
N ARG A 9 11.36 1.65 25.04
CA ARG A 9 10.58 1.90 26.26
C ARG A 9 11.08 3.13 27.01
N ASP A 10 12.39 3.32 27.08
CA ASP A 10 13.02 4.41 27.83
C ASP A 10 12.64 5.79 27.27
N TYR A 11 12.71 5.99 25.95
CA TYR A 11 12.31 7.27 25.36
C TYR A 11 10.79 7.47 25.34
N VAL A 12 9.97 6.41 25.30
CA VAL A 12 8.51 6.51 25.41
C VAL A 12 8.12 7.03 26.80
N HIS A 13 8.64 6.43 27.87
CA HIS A 13 8.35 6.91 29.23
C HIS A 13 8.83 8.35 29.45
N ARG A 14 9.98 8.72 28.88
CA ARG A 14 10.46 10.11 28.95
C ARG A 14 9.56 11.07 28.19
N TYR A 15 9.06 10.68 27.01
CA TYR A 15 8.09 11.49 26.26
C TYR A 15 6.84 11.78 27.10
N GLU A 16 6.25 10.75 27.72
CA GLU A 16 5.07 10.89 28.58
C GLU A 16 5.33 11.84 29.77
N GLN A 17 6.49 11.72 30.42
CA GLN A 17 6.87 12.57 31.54
C GLN A 17 7.11 14.03 31.15
N GLU A 18 7.74 14.28 30.00
CA GLU A 18 8.14 15.62 29.57
C GLU A 18 7.00 16.38 28.87
N THR A 19 6.07 15.68 28.20
CA THR A 19 4.94 16.31 27.49
C THR A 19 3.65 16.33 28.30
N GLY A 20 3.50 15.41 29.27
CA GLY A 20 2.26 15.21 30.02
C GLY A 20 1.16 14.53 29.21
N GLU A 21 1.44 14.06 27.99
CA GLU A 21 0.50 13.27 27.19
C GLU A 21 0.43 11.86 27.73
N VAL A 22 -0.73 11.49 28.29
CA VAL A 22 -0.98 10.17 28.87
C VAL A 22 -2.27 9.60 28.30
N GLY A 23 -2.24 8.35 27.82
CA GLY A 23 -3.41 7.59 27.40
C GLY A 23 -3.72 7.58 25.89
N LEU A 24 -3.38 8.64 25.15
CA LEU A 24 -3.42 8.69 23.69
C LEU A 24 -2.07 9.18 23.19
N ILE A 25 -1.28 8.30 22.60
CA ILE A 25 0.09 8.59 22.16
C ILE A 25 0.18 8.25 20.68
N ASP A 26 0.58 9.23 19.86
CA ASP A 26 0.95 8.99 18.47
C ASP A 26 2.42 8.54 18.39
N PRO A 27 2.71 7.30 17.95
CA PRO A 27 4.08 6.83 17.78
C PRO A 27 4.94 7.70 16.86
N HIS A 28 4.35 8.41 15.89
CA HIS A 28 5.09 9.33 15.03
C HIS A 28 5.59 10.56 15.79
N GLU A 29 4.78 11.10 16.70
CA GLU A 29 5.15 12.24 17.54
C GLU A 29 6.26 11.85 18.52
N VAL A 30 6.14 10.68 19.16
CA VAL A 30 7.18 10.12 20.03
C VAL A 30 8.49 9.93 19.27
N ALA A 31 8.44 9.33 18.08
CA ALA A 31 9.65 9.11 17.26
C ALA A 31 10.30 10.43 16.84
N ALA A 32 9.50 11.43 16.45
CA ALA A 32 9.98 12.76 16.08
C ALA A 32 10.60 13.49 17.28
N TRP A 33 9.97 13.40 18.46
CA TRP A 33 10.51 13.94 19.70
C TRP A 33 11.82 13.26 20.08
N ALA A 34 11.89 11.93 20.06
CA ALA A 34 13.08 11.16 20.40
C ALA A 34 14.25 11.48 19.46
N TYR A 35 13.98 11.70 18.17
CA TYR A 35 14.97 12.14 17.19
C TYR A 35 15.50 13.54 17.50
N ARG A 36 14.62 14.51 17.77
CA ARG A 36 15.01 15.89 18.14
C ARG A 36 15.84 15.97 19.42
N HIS A 37 15.57 15.08 20.38
CA HIS A 37 16.32 14.98 21.65
C HIS A 37 17.57 14.09 21.55
N GLY A 38 17.91 13.59 20.35
CA GLY A 38 19.12 12.79 20.11
C GLY A 38 19.09 11.40 20.73
N LEU A 39 17.92 10.91 21.16
CA LEU A 39 17.73 9.61 21.82
C LEU A 39 17.72 8.45 20.83
N ILE A 40 17.35 8.74 19.58
CA ILE A 40 17.46 7.83 18.45
C ILE A 40 18.28 8.48 17.34
N LYS A 41 19.17 7.70 16.72
CA LYS A 41 19.86 8.08 15.50
C LYS A 41 19.46 7.09 14.40
N PRO A 42 18.74 7.54 13.36
CA PRO A 42 18.40 6.65 12.27
C PRO A 42 19.71 6.16 11.63
N ASN A 43 19.84 4.84 11.50
CA ASN A 43 20.95 4.28 10.75
C ASN A 43 20.73 4.51 9.25
N THR A 44 21.78 4.36 8.46
CA THR A 44 21.73 4.56 7.00
C THR A 44 20.66 3.70 6.34
N LYS A 45 20.40 2.49 6.86
CA LYS A 45 19.35 1.61 6.32
C LYS A 45 17.96 2.23 6.51
N THR A 46 17.61 2.74 7.70
CA THR A 46 16.32 3.39 7.96
C THR A 46 16.09 4.57 7.02
N ILE A 47 17.13 5.37 6.76
CA ILE A 47 17.05 6.51 5.84
C ILE A 47 16.83 6.03 4.40
N ILE A 48 17.58 5.03 3.95
CA ILE A 48 17.43 4.44 2.61
C ILE A 48 16.02 3.85 2.44
N ASP A 49 15.52 3.13 3.44
CA ASP A 49 14.21 2.48 3.40
C ASP A 49 13.08 3.53 3.31
N ALA A 50 13.21 4.67 4.02
CA ALA A 50 12.28 5.79 3.91
C ALA A 50 12.28 6.41 2.50
N ILE A 51 13.47 6.74 1.97
CA ILE A 51 13.60 7.30 0.61
C ILE A 51 13.08 6.31 -0.44
N ALA A 52 13.37 5.03 -0.29
CA ALA A 52 12.89 3.99 -1.20
C ALA A 52 11.35 3.85 -1.16
N SER A 53 10.73 4.10 0.00
CA SER A 53 9.28 4.16 0.15
C SER A 53 8.69 5.34 -0.65
N ASP A 54 9.28 6.53 -0.52
CA ASP A 54 8.85 7.73 -1.27
C ASP A 54 8.97 7.51 -2.79
N ILE A 55 10.09 6.94 -3.25
CA ILE A 55 10.28 6.59 -4.66
C ILE A 55 9.22 5.57 -5.12
N SER A 56 8.94 4.56 -4.29
CA SER A 56 7.92 3.55 -4.59
C SER A 56 6.52 4.12 -4.63
N GLN A 57 6.24 5.16 -3.83
CA GLN A 57 4.97 5.88 -3.88
C GLN A 57 4.83 6.66 -5.19
N VAL A 58 5.85 7.42 -5.58
CA VAL A 58 5.86 8.13 -6.88
C VAL A 58 5.67 7.16 -8.04
N PHE A 59 6.37 6.02 -8.02
CA PHE A 59 6.20 4.97 -9.03
C PHE A 59 4.79 4.38 -9.05
N ARG A 60 4.12 4.33 -7.90
CA ARG A 60 2.75 3.85 -7.78
C ARG A 60 1.73 4.83 -8.36
N GLU A 61 1.99 6.12 -8.24
CA GLU A 61 1.07 7.18 -8.65
C GLU A 61 1.26 7.59 -10.11
N GLU A 62 2.40 7.28 -10.72
CA GLU A 62 2.67 7.62 -12.11
C GLU A 62 1.74 6.88 -13.08
N HIS A 63 0.91 7.66 -13.78
CA HIS A 63 0.05 7.20 -14.86
C HIS A 63 0.38 7.99 -16.12
N ARG A 64 0.30 7.30 -17.26
CA ARG A 64 0.42 7.88 -18.59
C ARG A 64 -0.85 7.59 -19.37
N THR A 65 -1.01 8.28 -20.49
CA THR A 65 -2.11 8.09 -21.43
C THR A 65 -1.53 7.60 -22.75
N ASP A 66 -2.09 6.54 -23.31
CA ASP A 66 -1.65 6.04 -24.61
C ASP A 66 -2.27 6.82 -25.77
N SER A 67 -1.89 6.47 -27.01
CA SER A 67 -2.41 7.12 -28.22
C SER A 67 -3.91 6.93 -28.45
N ARG A 68 -4.57 6.08 -27.65
CA ARG A 68 -6.02 5.81 -27.71
C ARG A 68 -6.76 6.43 -26.52
N GLY A 69 -6.11 7.33 -25.77
CA GLY A 69 -6.74 8.01 -24.63
C GLY A 69 -6.82 7.16 -23.35
N ARG A 70 -6.31 5.92 -23.35
CA ARG A 70 -6.41 5.03 -22.18
C ARG A 70 -5.37 5.43 -21.14
N ARG A 71 -5.82 5.70 -19.91
CA ARG A 71 -4.93 5.92 -18.77
C ARG A 71 -4.43 4.58 -18.22
N TYR A 72 -3.11 4.43 -18.14
CA TYR A 72 -2.48 3.25 -17.58
C TYR A 72 -1.39 3.64 -16.58
N ARG A 73 -1.11 2.72 -15.65
CA ARG A 73 -0.03 2.89 -14.69
C ARG A 73 1.30 2.64 -15.37
N ALA A 74 2.23 3.57 -15.27
CA ALA A 74 3.52 3.45 -15.95
C ALA A 74 4.39 2.34 -15.33
N LYS A 75 4.44 2.27 -13.99
CA LYS A 75 5.38 1.39 -13.29
C LYS A 75 4.68 0.28 -12.52
N HIS A 76 5.26 -0.91 -12.65
CA HIS A 76 4.73 -2.17 -12.13
C HIS A 76 5.70 -2.84 -11.17
N ALA A 77 5.22 -3.15 -9.97
CA ALA A 77 6.00 -3.81 -8.93
C ALA A 77 5.81 -5.33 -8.96
N ILE A 78 6.87 -6.05 -8.61
CA ILE A 78 6.80 -7.46 -8.16
C ILE A 78 7.44 -7.58 -6.78
N LYS A 79 6.87 -8.43 -5.92
CA LYS A 79 7.49 -8.75 -4.62
C LYS A 79 8.72 -9.63 -4.84
N ILE A 80 9.84 -9.31 -4.21
CA ILE A 80 11.02 -10.16 -4.21
C ILE A 80 11.45 -10.48 -2.78
N THR A 81 11.90 -11.72 -2.59
CA THR A 81 12.52 -12.15 -1.34
C THR A 81 13.95 -12.58 -1.68
N LYS A 82 14.94 -11.89 -1.12
CA LYS A 82 16.36 -12.24 -1.27
C LYS A 82 16.97 -12.42 0.12
N GLY A 83 17.17 -13.67 0.51
CA GLY A 83 17.53 -14.02 1.89
C GLY A 83 16.45 -13.55 2.87
N ASN A 84 16.84 -12.83 3.92
CA ASN A 84 15.93 -12.29 4.93
C ASN A 84 15.33 -10.92 4.57
N LYS A 85 15.54 -10.42 3.35
CA LYS A 85 14.99 -9.13 2.91
C LYS A 85 13.85 -9.35 1.93
N GLN A 86 12.68 -8.85 2.31
CA GLN A 86 11.57 -8.64 1.37
C GLN A 86 11.69 -7.24 0.77
N GLY A 87 11.37 -7.11 -0.51
CA GLY A 87 11.40 -5.85 -1.23
C GLY A 87 10.53 -5.90 -2.48
N SER A 88 10.59 -4.83 -3.27
CA SER A 88 9.92 -4.78 -4.57
C SER A 88 10.91 -4.40 -5.67
N LEU A 89 10.76 -5.02 -6.83
CA LEU A 89 11.38 -4.54 -8.07
C LEU A 89 10.32 -3.88 -8.91
N TRP A 90 10.68 -2.77 -9.54
CA TRP A 90 9.81 -1.98 -10.39
C TRP A 90 10.31 -2.01 -11.82
N ALA A 91 9.39 -2.07 -12.77
CA ALA A 91 9.67 -1.93 -14.19
C ALA A 91 8.66 -0.97 -14.82
N ASP A 92 9.11 -0.23 -15.82
CA ASP A 92 8.29 0.67 -16.61
C ASP A 92 7.70 -0.09 -17.80
N ILE A 93 6.38 -0.07 -17.98
CA ILE A 93 5.68 -0.83 -19.03
C ILE A 93 6.09 -0.40 -20.45
N ASP A 94 6.59 0.82 -20.60
CA ASP A 94 7.03 1.37 -21.88
C ASP A 94 8.55 1.14 -22.15
N ASP A 95 9.30 0.60 -21.18
CA ASP A 95 10.72 0.31 -21.35
C ASP A 95 10.94 -1.02 -22.10
N LYS A 96 11.56 -0.93 -23.28
CA LYS A 96 11.87 -2.09 -24.14
C LYS A 96 12.83 -3.10 -23.50
N ASN A 97 13.60 -2.67 -22.49
CA ASN A 97 14.52 -3.55 -21.78
C ASN A 97 13.85 -4.28 -20.59
N ALA A 98 12.63 -3.89 -20.22
CA ALA A 98 11.91 -4.53 -19.14
C ALA A 98 11.44 -5.94 -19.57
N PRO A 99 11.78 -7.00 -18.81
CA PRO A 99 11.48 -8.36 -19.22
C PRO A 99 9.98 -8.65 -19.12
N ARG A 100 9.39 -9.24 -20.16
CA ARG A 100 7.96 -9.64 -20.19
C ARG A 100 7.54 -10.46 -18.97
N SER A 101 8.44 -11.32 -18.46
CA SER A 101 8.21 -12.15 -17.28
C SER A 101 7.92 -11.33 -16.01
N HIS A 102 8.48 -10.13 -15.89
CA HIS A 102 8.18 -9.20 -14.79
C HIS A 102 6.72 -8.78 -14.81
N PHE A 103 6.20 -8.38 -15.97
CA PHE A 103 4.81 -7.94 -16.10
C PHE A 103 3.82 -9.07 -15.92
N VAL A 104 4.10 -10.26 -16.47
CA VAL A 104 3.27 -11.46 -16.22
C VAL A 104 3.12 -11.70 -14.72
N ARG A 105 4.23 -11.62 -13.97
CA ARG A 105 4.21 -11.78 -12.52
C ARG A 105 3.50 -10.63 -11.83
N SER A 106 3.74 -9.38 -12.20
CA SER A 106 3.11 -8.21 -11.60
C SER A 106 1.59 -8.23 -11.76
N PHE A 107 1.09 -8.56 -12.95
CA PHE A 107 -0.34 -8.69 -13.20
C PHE A 107 -0.96 -9.84 -12.41
N ALA A 108 -0.28 -10.99 -12.31
CA ALA A 108 -0.75 -12.11 -11.49
C ALA A 108 -0.80 -11.77 -9.99
N GLU A 109 0.22 -11.07 -9.47
CA GLU A 109 0.24 -10.60 -8.07
C GLU A 109 -0.88 -9.61 -7.79
N ARG A 110 -1.13 -8.65 -8.68
CA ARG A 110 -2.24 -7.70 -8.57
C ARG A 110 -3.60 -8.37 -8.65
N ARG A 111 -3.79 -9.32 -9.57
CA ARG A 111 -5.03 -10.11 -9.65
C ARG A 111 -5.27 -10.88 -8.36
N ARG A 112 -4.23 -11.49 -7.78
CA ARG A 112 -4.35 -12.19 -6.49
C ARG A 112 -4.69 -11.23 -5.35
N GLN A 113 -4.15 -10.01 -5.37
CA GLN A 113 -4.52 -8.99 -4.40
C GLN A 113 -6.01 -8.65 -4.48
N VAL A 114 -6.54 -8.38 -5.69
CA VAL A 114 -7.97 -8.12 -5.90
C VAL A 114 -8.82 -9.26 -5.33
N VAL A 115 -8.48 -10.51 -5.63
CA VAL A 115 -9.20 -11.68 -5.07
C VAL A 115 -9.14 -11.69 -3.53
N GLY A 116 -8.00 -11.36 -2.94
CA GLY A 116 -7.85 -11.28 -1.49
C GLY A 116 -8.78 -10.23 -0.86
N GLU A 117 -8.87 -9.04 -1.47
CA GLU A 117 -9.79 -7.98 -1.02
C GLU A 117 -11.25 -8.44 -1.13
N CYS A 118 -11.64 -9.11 -2.22
CA CYS A 118 -13.01 -9.63 -2.38
C CYS A 118 -13.36 -10.66 -1.30
N VAL A 119 -12.43 -11.57 -0.99
CA VAL A 119 -12.62 -12.57 0.07
C VAL A 119 -12.82 -11.87 1.41
N GLN A 120 -11.96 -10.91 1.75
CA GLN A 120 -12.06 -10.16 3.01
C GLN A 120 -13.40 -9.41 3.11
N LEU A 121 -13.78 -8.67 2.07
CA LEU A 121 -15.04 -7.94 2.03
C LEU A 121 -16.25 -8.85 2.24
N LYS A 122 -16.28 -10.02 1.59
CA LYS A 122 -17.36 -10.99 1.78
C LYS A 122 -17.43 -11.50 3.21
N THR A 123 -16.29 -11.89 3.76
CA THR A 123 -16.19 -12.36 5.16
C THR A 123 -16.68 -11.29 6.13
N ASP A 124 -16.30 -10.03 5.93
CA ASP A 124 -16.70 -8.92 6.79
C ASP A 124 -18.23 -8.70 6.74
N VAL A 125 -18.81 -8.71 5.53
CA VAL A 125 -20.27 -8.60 5.32
C VAL A 125 -21.02 -9.77 5.97
N ASP A 126 -20.52 -11.00 5.82
CA ASP A 126 -21.14 -12.17 6.42
C ASP A 126 -21.15 -12.10 7.94
N VAL A 127 -19.99 -11.80 8.54
CA VAL A 127 -19.85 -11.65 9.99
C VAL A 127 -20.73 -10.50 10.51
N TYR A 128 -20.86 -9.40 9.75
CA TYR A 128 -21.76 -8.31 10.11
C TYR A 128 -23.22 -8.74 10.08
N ASN A 129 -23.66 -9.40 8.99
CA ASN A 129 -25.03 -9.88 8.84
C ASN A 129 -25.40 -10.89 9.94
N GLU A 130 -24.50 -11.81 10.28
CA GLU A 130 -24.67 -12.77 11.37
C GLU A 130 -24.85 -12.11 12.74
N LYS A 131 -24.19 -10.97 12.98
CA LYS A 131 -24.32 -10.20 14.22
C LYS A 131 -25.58 -9.34 14.27
N ASN A 132 -26.22 -9.07 13.12
CA ASN A 132 -27.33 -8.12 12.98
C ASN A 132 -28.58 -8.78 12.40
N LEU A 133 -29.01 -9.89 12.99
CA LEU A 133 -30.11 -10.74 12.49
C LEU A 133 -31.48 -10.06 12.36
N THR A 134 -31.68 -8.92 13.03
CA THR A 134 -32.93 -8.14 12.96
C THR A 134 -32.97 -7.16 11.80
N SER A 135 -31.84 -6.93 11.13
CA SER A 135 -31.71 -6.01 10.00
C SER A 135 -31.80 -6.76 8.67
N GLU A 136 -32.17 -6.05 7.60
CA GLU A 136 -32.10 -6.61 6.25
C GLU A 136 -30.64 -6.94 5.90
N PRO A 137 -30.31 -8.17 5.45
CA PRO A 137 -28.94 -8.57 5.19
C PRO A 137 -28.32 -7.80 4.02
N ILE A 138 -27.12 -7.26 4.23
CA ILE A 138 -26.35 -6.60 3.18
C ILE A 138 -25.97 -7.65 2.13
N GLN A 139 -26.36 -7.41 0.87
CA GLN A 139 -25.96 -8.23 -0.28
C GLN A 139 -24.75 -7.58 -0.96
N ILE A 140 -23.71 -8.37 -1.23
CA ILE A 140 -22.53 -7.92 -1.97
C ILE A 140 -22.31 -8.83 -3.19
N VAL A 141 -22.31 -8.22 -4.38
CA VAL A 141 -21.98 -8.89 -5.64
C VAL A 141 -20.48 -8.74 -5.86
N LEU A 142 -19.79 -9.86 -6.08
CA LEU A 142 -18.34 -9.89 -6.36
C LEU A 142 -18.03 -10.26 -7.82
N ASP A 143 -19.06 -10.36 -8.65
CA ASP A 143 -18.92 -10.41 -10.09
C ASP A 143 -18.89 -8.98 -10.62
N PHE A 144 -17.70 -8.51 -10.98
CA PHE A 144 -17.47 -7.15 -11.47
C PHE A 144 -17.56 -7.05 -12.99
N THR A 145 -18.10 -8.05 -13.69
CA THR A 145 -18.12 -8.05 -15.16
C THR A 145 -18.78 -6.78 -15.71
N GLU A 146 -19.99 -6.46 -15.24
CA GLU A 146 -20.72 -5.26 -15.69
C GLU A 146 -20.03 -3.96 -15.23
N ASP A 147 -19.55 -3.90 -13.98
CA ASP A 147 -18.86 -2.73 -13.44
C ASP A 147 -17.59 -2.38 -14.24
N VAL A 148 -16.84 -3.42 -14.64
CA VAL A 148 -15.63 -3.25 -15.46
C VAL A 148 -15.99 -2.78 -16.87
N ASP A 149 -17.01 -3.39 -17.48
CA ASP A 149 -17.45 -3.02 -18.83
C ASP A 149 -17.94 -1.57 -18.88
N GLU A 150 -18.74 -1.13 -17.90
CA GLU A 150 -19.20 0.26 -17.78
C GLU A 150 -18.02 1.24 -17.67
N LEU A 151 -17.05 0.93 -16.81
CA LEU A 151 -15.87 1.79 -16.63
C LEU A 151 -14.99 1.82 -17.88
N LEU A 152 -14.84 0.71 -18.60
CA LEU A 152 -14.07 0.65 -19.84
C LEU A 152 -14.74 1.46 -20.96
N GLN A 153 -16.07 1.37 -21.11
CA GLN A 153 -16.83 2.12 -22.11
C GLN A 153 -16.67 3.63 -21.93
N LYS A 154 -16.68 4.12 -20.67
CA LYS A 154 -16.44 5.52 -20.36
C LYS A 154 -15.11 6.06 -20.91
N TYR A 155 -14.07 5.22 -21.00
CA TYR A 155 -12.80 5.62 -21.59
C TYR A 155 -12.82 5.64 -23.12
N GLU A 156 -13.67 4.84 -23.76
CA GLU A 156 -13.85 4.83 -25.22
C GLU A 156 -14.60 6.08 -25.67
N ASP A 157 -15.71 6.43 -25.00
CA ASP A 157 -16.50 7.63 -25.34
C ASP A 157 -15.68 8.93 -25.20
N THR A 158 -14.85 9.03 -24.16
CA THR A 158 -13.96 10.20 -23.95
C THR A 158 -12.87 10.31 -25.02
N ALA A 159 -12.49 9.20 -25.67
CA ALA A 159 -11.48 9.18 -26.73
C ALA A 159 -12.06 9.52 -28.11
N GLU A 160 -13.37 9.38 -28.32
CA GLU A 160 -14.06 9.76 -29.56
C GLU A 160 -14.45 11.25 -29.63
N GLU A 161 -14.43 11.97 -28.51
CA GLU A 161 -14.74 13.41 -28.41
C GLU A 161 -13.52 14.35 -28.67
N ILE A 162 -12.33 13.81 -28.97
CA ILE A 162 -11.07 14.57 -29.23
C ILE A 162 -10.63 14.42 -30.69
#